data_AF-A0A8J8H2J3-F1
#
_entry.id   AF-A0A8J8H2J3-F1
#
_cell.length_a   1.000
_cell.length_b   1.000
_cell.length_c   1.000
_cell.angle_alpha   90.00
_cell.angle_beta   90.00
_cell.angle_gamma   90.00
#
_symmetry.space_group_name_H-M   'P 1'
#
loop_
_entity.id
_entity.type
_entity.pdbx_description
1 polymer ?
#
loop_
_entity_poly.entity_id
_entity_poly.type
_entity_poly.pdbx_seq_one_letter_code
_entity_poly.pdbx_strand_id
1 'polypeptide(L)'
;MRLLLDENVPRPLHQVLTSFVLSHDVVHLPDLPGWSGTRDEALYPRAAAEGFHVVLTNDGRQMQRPREVAAIAASRLHRVEYPHKHPGLVGMGVAIAAVAAGLPSALSVLEEAGGPRLITLRGVDPTVGGRLRVIDPAMNPPKFWPTAS
;
A
#
# COMPACT_ATOMS: atom_id res chain seq x y z
N MET A 1 -8.75 -9.19 -10.05
CA MET A 1 -8.13 -10.05 -9.00
C MET A 1 -8.79 -9.81 -7.64
N ARG A 2 -8.67 -10.76 -6.70
CA ARG A 2 -9.10 -10.60 -5.31
C ARG A 2 -7.91 -10.26 -4.40
N LEU A 3 -7.97 -9.12 -3.72
CA LEU A 3 -6.92 -8.54 -2.89
C LEU A 3 -7.32 -8.64 -1.42
N LEU A 4 -6.40 -9.16 -0.60
CA LEU A 4 -6.50 -9.11 0.86
C LEU A 4 -5.63 -7.95 1.37
N LEU A 5 -6.24 -7.00 2.06
CA LEU A 5 -5.51 -6.00 2.84
C LEU A 5 -5.23 -6.61 4.22
N ASP A 6 -3.95 -6.68 4.59
CA ASP A 6 -3.48 -7.23 5.85
C ASP A 6 -3.99 -6.44 7.07
N GLU A 7 -3.95 -7.02 8.27
CA GLU A 7 -4.46 -6.41 9.50
C GLU A 7 -3.75 -5.09 9.86
N ASN A 8 -2.50 -4.95 9.43
CA ASN A 8 -1.70 -3.74 9.63
C ASN A 8 -2.04 -2.61 8.64
N VAL A 9 -2.89 -2.85 7.64
CA VAL A 9 -3.33 -1.85 6.67
C VAL A 9 -4.34 -0.92 7.34
N PRO A 10 -4.15 0.41 7.32
CA PRO A 10 -5.10 1.32 7.96
C PRO A 10 -6.48 1.33 7.26
N ARG A 11 -7.56 1.37 8.05
CA ARG A 11 -8.94 1.51 7.51
C ARG A 11 -9.13 2.69 6.53
N PRO A 12 -8.54 3.88 6.73
CA PRO A 12 -8.64 4.96 5.72
C PRO A 12 -8.11 4.56 4.35
N LEU A 13 -7.06 3.74 4.30
CA LEU A 13 -6.53 3.25 3.04
C LEU A 13 -7.48 2.23 2.39
N HIS A 14 -8.10 1.34 3.17
CA HIS A 14 -9.13 0.44 2.66
C HIS A 14 -10.27 1.21 1.97
N GLN A 15 -10.76 2.29 2.58
CA GLN A 15 -11.83 3.12 2.01
C GLN A 15 -11.42 3.78 0.68
N VAL A 16 -10.18 4.30 0.60
CA VAL A 16 -9.65 4.85 -0.65
C VAL A 16 -9.59 3.77 -1.74
N LEU A 17 -9.07 2.59 -1.41
CA LEU A 17 -8.92 1.50 -2.37
C LEU A 17 -10.26 1.00 -2.91
N THR A 18 -11.24 0.75 -2.05
CA THR A 18 -12.58 0.31 -2.49
C THR A 18 -13.33 1.38 -3.26
N SER A 19 -13.00 2.66 -3.10
CA SER A 19 -13.62 3.76 -3.85
C SER A 19 -13.07 3.89 -5.28
N PHE A 20 -11.82 3.49 -5.54
CA PHE A 20 -11.14 3.80 -6.80
C PHE A 20 -10.59 2.57 -7.56
N VAL A 21 -10.39 1.44 -6.89
CA VAL A 21 -9.92 0.19 -7.52
C VAL A 21 -11.12 -0.69 -7.85
N LEU A 22 -11.90 -0.28 -8.86
CA LEU A 22 -13.22 -0.86 -9.15
C LEU A 22 -13.17 -2.22 -9.88
N SER A 23 -12.06 -2.55 -10.54
CA SER A 23 -11.89 -3.79 -11.32
C SER A 23 -11.42 -4.98 -10.46
N HIS A 24 -11.21 -4.77 -9.16
CA HIS A 24 -10.70 -5.79 -8.24
C HIS A 24 -11.58 -5.90 -7.00
N ASP A 25 -11.71 -7.11 -6.47
CA ASP A 25 -12.35 -7.33 -5.17
C ASP A 25 -11.34 -7.03 -4.07
N VAL A 26 -11.56 -5.94 -3.32
CA VAL A 26 -10.67 -5.50 -2.25
C VAL A 26 -11.32 -5.81 -0.91
N VAL A 27 -10.71 -6.70 -0.14
CA VAL A 27 -11.22 -7.14 1.17
C VAL A 27 -10.19 -6.84 2.23
N HIS A 28 -10.63 -6.27 3.35
CA HIS A 28 -9.76 -5.98 4.48
C HIS A 28 -9.88 -7.06 5.55
N LEU A 29 -8.76 -7.60 6.02
CA LEU A 29 -8.71 -8.72 6.97
C LEU A 29 -9.58 -8.50 8.22
N PRO A 30 -9.59 -7.32 8.88
CA PRO A 30 -10.45 -7.07 10.03
C PRO A 30 -11.96 -7.12 9.74
N ASP A 31 -12.37 -7.09 8.47
CA ASP A 31 -13.77 -7.19 8.07
C ASP A 31 -14.19 -8.64 7.78
N LEU A 32 -13.25 -9.60 7.84
CA LEU A 32 -13.49 -11.04 7.68
C LEU A 32 -13.71 -11.72 9.06
N PRO A 33 -14.88 -12.32 9.33
CA PRO A 33 -15.18 -12.95 10.61
C PRO A 33 -14.20 -14.07 10.98
N GLY A 34 -13.53 -13.93 12.13
CA GLY A 34 -12.59 -14.94 12.64
C GLY A 34 -11.25 -15.00 11.90
N TRP A 35 -10.84 -13.92 11.22
CA TRP A 35 -9.51 -13.82 10.59
C TRP A 35 -8.51 -12.99 11.40
N SER A 36 -8.96 -11.98 12.15
CA SER A 36 -8.10 -11.14 12.98
C SER A 36 -7.21 -11.94 13.93
N GLY A 37 -5.95 -11.54 14.07
CA GLY A 37 -4.97 -12.22 14.91
C GLY A 37 -4.48 -13.57 14.37
N THR A 38 -4.91 -13.98 13.17
CA THR A 38 -4.37 -15.18 12.52
C THR A 38 -2.92 -14.93 12.15
N ARG A 39 -2.01 -15.79 12.60
CA ARG A 39 -0.59 -15.70 12.21
C ARG A 39 -0.43 -15.93 10.71
N ASP A 40 0.45 -15.16 10.10
CA ASP A 40 0.90 -15.26 8.70
C ASP A 40 1.04 -16.69 8.16
N GLU A 41 1.66 -17.58 8.95
CA GLU A 41 1.85 -19.00 8.62
C GLU A 41 0.55 -19.74 8.27
N ALA A 42 -0.56 -19.38 8.94
CA ALA A 42 -1.90 -19.91 8.70
C ALA A 42 -2.74 -19.00 7.80
N LEU A 43 -2.49 -17.69 7.84
CA LEU A 43 -3.22 -16.68 7.08
C LEU A 43 -3.06 -16.88 5.57
N TYR A 44 -1.83 -17.05 5.08
CA TYR A 44 -1.60 -17.11 3.64
C TYR A 44 -2.16 -18.37 2.97
N PRO A 45 -2.01 -19.58 3.53
CA PRO A 45 -2.70 -20.75 3.00
C PRO A 45 -4.22 -20.58 2.99
N ARG A 46 -4.79 -20.01 4.07
CA ARG A 46 -6.23 -19.72 4.16
C ARG A 46 -6.68 -18.73 3.09
N ALA A 47 -5.94 -17.64 2.90
CA ALA A 47 -6.24 -16.64 1.88
C ALA A 47 -6.20 -17.25 0.47
N ALA A 48 -5.18 -18.04 0.15
CA ALA A 48 -5.12 -18.73 -1.13
C ALA A 48 -6.29 -19.72 -1.34
N ALA A 49 -6.65 -20.50 -0.31
CA ALA A 49 -7.79 -21.41 -0.37
C ALA A 49 -9.13 -20.70 -0.59
N GLU A 50 -9.24 -19.45 -0.13
CA GLU A 50 -10.42 -18.58 -0.29
C GLU A 50 -10.36 -17.75 -1.59
N GLY A 51 -9.42 -18.06 -2.49
CA GLY A 51 -9.33 -17.42 -3.81
C GLY A 51 -8.78 -16.00 -3.79
N PHE A 52 -8.07 -15.60 -2.72
CA PHE A 52 -7.25 -14.40 -2.78
C PHE A 52 -6.05 -14.63 -3.71
N HIS A 53 -5.67 -13.57 -4.41
CA HIS A 53 -4.57 -13.58 -5.38
C HIS A 53 -3.39 -12.74 -4.88
N VAL A 54 -3.70 -11.67 -4.14
CA VAL A 54 -2.74 -10.64 -3.73
C VAL A 54 -2.93 -10.32 -2.25
N VAL A 55 -1.84 -10.17 -1.52
CA VAL A 55 -1.83 -9.56 -0.18
C VAL A 55 -1.15 -8.20 -0.25
N LEU A 56 -1.79 -7.16 0.27
CA LEU A 56 -1.19 -5.85 0.52
C LEU A 56 -0.85 -5.72 2.01
N THR A 57 0.41 -5.43 2.33
CA THR A 57 0.88 -5.32 3.72
C THR A 57 1.85 -4.14 3.90
N ASN A 58 2.00 -3.65 5.13
CA ASN A 58 3.09 -2.76 5.52
C ASN A 58 4.13 -3.40 6.45
N ASP A 59 4.07 -4.72 6.70
CA ASP A 59 5.12 -5.42 7.44
C ASP A 59 6.34 -5.66 6.53
N GLY A 60 7.28 -4.72 6.57
CA GLY A 60 8.55 -4.83 5.85
C GLY A 60 9.57 -5.80 6.47
N ARG A 61 9.26 -6.40 7.62
CA ARG A 61 10.11 -7.42 8.26
C ARG A 61 9.65 -8.84 7.96
N GLN A 62 8.48 -9.01 7.35
CA GLN A 62 7.93 -10.32 6.99
C GLN A 62 8.89 -11.16 6.14
N MET A 63 9.59 -10.53 5.20
CA MET A 63 10.60 -11.18 4.35
C MET A 63 11.90 -11.54 5.07
N GLN A 64 12.03 -11.23 6.36
CA GLN A 64 13.16 -11.59 7.22
C GLN A 64 12.82 -12.75 8.17
N ARG A 65 11.58 -13.24 8.16
CA ARG A 65 11.09 -14.30 9.04
C ARG A 65 10.90 -15.59 8.23
N PRO A 66 11.74 -16.63 8.41
CA PRO A 66 11.75 -17.81 7.54
C PRO A 66 10.40 -18.52 7.40
N ARG A 67 9.62 -18.59 8.48
CA ARG A 67 8.31 -19.26 8.47
C ARG A 67 7.27 -18.50 7.64
N GLU A 68 7.26 -17.17 7.73
CA GLU A 68 6.35 -16.33 6.95
C GLU A 68 6.72 -16.36 5.46
N VAL A 69 8.02 -16.32 5.14
CA VAL A 69 8.51 -16.48 3.76
C VAL A 69 8.10 -17.84 3.18
N ALA A 70 8.26 -18.93 3.94
CA ALA A 70 7.84 -20.26 3.51
C ALA A 70 6.32 -20.33 3.26
N ALA A 71 5.51 -19.73 4.13
CA ALA A 71 4.06 -19.68 3.98
C ALA A 71 3.62 -18.88 2.74
N ILE A 72 4.26 -17.75 2.45
CA ILE A 72 3.99 -16.95 1.24
C ILE A 72 4.40 -17.70 -0.03
N ALA A 73 5.56 -18.35 -0.01
CA ALA A 73 6.01 -19.15 -1.14
C ALA A 73 5.05 -20.32 -1.42
N ALA A 74 4.59 -21.02 -0.37
CA ALA A 74 3.67 -22.14 -0.47
C ALA A 74 2.25 -21.72 -0.91
N SER A 75 1.78 -20.54 -0.49
CA SER A 75 0.44 -20.04 -0.84
C SER A 75 0.33 -19.58 -2.30
N ARG A 76 1.45 -19.31 -2.96
CA ARG A 76 1.53 -18.76 -4.32
C ARG A 76 0.83 -17.41 -4.50
N LEU A 77 0.55 -16.70 -3.40
CA LEU A 77 0.01 -15.35 -3.44
C LEU A 77 1.04 -14.36 -3.98
N HIS A 78 0.58 -13.36 -4.71
CA HIS A 78 1.38 -12.16 -4.92
C HIS A 78 1.43 -11.36 -3.61
N ARG A 79 2.58 -10.75 -3.33
CA ARG A 79 2.75 -9.86 -2.18
C ARG A 79 3.08 -8.47 -2.69
N VAL A 80 2.32 -7.48 -2.24
CA VAL A 80 2.60 -6.08 -2.44
C VAL A 80 2.88 -5.46 -1.07
N GLU A 81 4.04 -4.84 -0.92
CA GLU A 81 4.43 -4.11 0.27
C GLU A 81 4.49 -2.62 -0.03
N TYR A 82 4.12 -1.79 0.94
CA TYR A 82 4.35 -0.35 0.87
C TYR A 82 5.02 0.17 2.15
N PRO A 83 5.86 1.22 2.04
CA PRO A 83 6.51 1.79 3.21
C PRO A 83 5.53 2.61 4.05
N HIS A 84 5.53 2.37 5.36
CA HIS A 84 4.82 3.19 6.35
C HIS A 84 5.75 3.47 7.54
N LYS A 85 6.67 4.44 7.36
CA LYS A 85 7.73 4.73 8.33
C LYS A 85 7.48 5.95 9.23
N HIS A 86 6.48 6.77 8.89
CA HIS A 86 6.18 8.00 9.62
C HIS A 86 4.89 7.83 10.44
N PRO A 87 4.80 8.38 11.65
CA PRO A 87 3.56 8.35 12.43
C PRO A 87 2.58 9.45 12.01
N GLY A 88 1.35 9.34 12.51
CA GLY A 88 0.34 10.40 12.42
C GLY A 88 -0.11 10.71 10.99
N LEU A 89 -0.62 11.93 10.79
CA LEU A 89 -1.22 12.35 9.52
C LEU A 89 -0.23 12.32 8.35
N VAL A 90 1.04 12.68 8.58
CA VAL A 90 2.09 12.62 7.55
C VAL A 90 2.29 11.19 7.09
N GLY A 91 2.42 10.25 8.05
CA GLY A 91 2.50 8.82 7.78
C GLY A 91 1.36 8.28 6.95
N MET A 92 0.13 8.58 7.38
CA MET A 92 -1.07 8.18 6.66
C MET A 92 -1.10 8.74 5.24
N GLY A 93 -0.77 10.03 5.09
CA GLY A 93 -0.76 10.71 3.81
C GLY A 93 0.24 10.10 2.83
N VAL A 94 1.47 9.83 3.26
CA VAL A 94 2.47 9.20 2.38
C VAL A 94 2.17 7.73 2.08
N ALA A 95 1.59 6.99 3.03
CA ALA A 95 1.13 5.62 2.81
C ALA A 95 0.00 5.58 1.76
N ILE A 96 -1.02 6.41 1.91
CA ILE A 96 -2.11 6.55 0.93
C ILE A 96 -1.55 6.97 -0.42
N ALA A 97 -0.66 7.96 -0.47
CA ALA A 97 -0.08 8.43 -1.73
C ALA A 97 0.75 7.34 -2.43
N ALA A 98 1.59 6.60 -1.68
CA ALA A 98 2.41 5.52 -2.23
C ALA A 98 1.54 4.38 -2.79
N VAL A 99 0.50 3.99 -2.07
CA VAL A 99 -0.41 2.92 -2.49
C VAL A 99 -1.30 3.38 -3.65
N ALA A 100 -1.92 4.56 -3.56
CA ALA A 100 -2.79 5.07 -4.62
C ALA A 100 -2.04 5.27 -5.95
N ALA A 101 -0.78 5.73 -5.90
CA ALA A 101 0.02 5.90 -7.09
C ALA A 101 0.63 4.58 -7.61
N GLY A 102 1.02 3.67 -6.71
CA GLY A 102 1.78 2.47 -7.07
C GLY A 102 0.94 1.22 -7.31
N LEU A 103 -0.15 1.03 -6.56
CA LEU A 103 -0.94 -0.20 -6.59
C LEU A 103 -1.56 -0.48 -7.97
N PRO A 104 -2.15 0.49 -8.70
CA PRO A 104 -2.71 0.20 -10.02
C PRO A 104 -1.67 -0.38 -10.98
N SER A 105 -0.46 0.19 -11.01
CA SER A 105 0.64 -0.33 -11.84
C SER A 105 1.12 -1.70 -11.38
N ALA A 106 1.19 -1.91 -10.05
CA ALA A 106 1.53 -3.23 -9.51
C ALA A 106 0.49 -4.27 -9.97
N LEU A 107 -0.81 -3.97 -9.88
CA LEU A 107 -1.86 -4.90 -10.29
C LEU A 107 -1.78 -5.23 -11.78
N SER A 108 -1.52 -4.27 -12.67
CA SER A 108 -1.30 -4.57 -14.09
C SER A 108 -0.12 -5.53 -14.31
N VAL A 109 0.99 -5.34 -13.59
CA VAL A 109 2.13 -6.27 -13.63
C VAL A 109 1.74 -7.67 -13.13
N LEU A 110 0.88 -7.75 -12.11
CA LEU A 110 0.43 -9.02 -11.54
C LEU A 110 -0.53 -9.77 -12.46
N GLU A 111 -1.38 -9.08 -13.23
CA GLU A 111 -2.31 -9.71 -14.18
C GLU A 111 -1.59 -10.44 -15.31
N GLU A 112 -0.43 -9.93 -15.72
CA GLU A 112 0.41 -10.53 -16.76
C GLU A 112 1.41 -11.56 -16.20
N ALA A 113 1.50 -11.70 -14.87
CA ALA A 113 2.51 -12.54 -14.26
C ALA A 113 2.13 -14.03 -14.31
N GLY A 114 2.97 -14.85 -14.96
CA GLY A 114 2.84 -16.32 -14.95
C GLY A 114 3.14 -17.00 -13.60
N GLY A 115 3.32 -16.25 -12.52
CA GLY A 115 3.61 -16.79 -11.19
C GLY A 115 3.75 -15.70 -10.12
N PRO A 116 3.98 -16.10 -8.84
CA PRO A 116 4.03 -15.17 -7.72
C PRO A 116 5.04 -14.05 -7.93
N ARG A 117 4.74 -12.86 -7.41
CA ARG A 117 5.60 -11.68 -7.45
C ARG A 117 5.63 -11.04 -6.07
N LEU A 118 6.80 -10.56 -5.69
CA LEU A 118 7.03 -9.75 -4.51
C LEU A 118 7.31 -8.33 -4.99
N ILE A 119 6.37 -7.42 -4.78
CA ILE A 119 6.44 -6.02 -5.24
C ILE A 119 6.58 -5.12 -4.03
N THR A 120 7.54 -4.19 -4.06
CA THR A 120 7.64 -3.09 -3.09
C THR A 120 7.26 -1.79 -3.78
N LEU A 121 6.19 -1.16 -3.32
CA LEU A 121 5.78 0.17 -3.77
C LEU A 121 6.80 1.21 -3.29
N ARG A 122 7.10 2.18 -4.16
CA ARG A 122 8.03 3.25 -3.82
C ARG A 122 7.34 4.28 -2.93
N GLY A 123 8.02 4.68 -1.86
CA GLY A 123 7.53 5.69 -0.93
C GLY A 123 7.51 7.09 -1.54
N VAL A 124 6.66 7.95 -0.98
CA VAL A 124 6.62 9.37 -1.29
C VAL A 124 7.50 10.12 -0.29
N ASP A 125 8.36 11.01 -0.79
CA ASP A 125 9.23 11.84 0.03
C ASP A 125 8.40 12.78 0.93
N PRO A 126 8.41 12.60 2.27
CA PRO A 126 7.61 13.41 3.19
C PRO A 126 8.27 14.75 3.54
N THR A 127 9.49 15.02 3.09
CA THR A 127 10.21 16.24 3.47
C THR A 127 9.47 17.49 2.97
N VAL A 128 9.67 18.61 3.67
CA VAL A 128 9.07 19.90 3.29
C VAL A 128 9.39 20.24 1.83
N GLY A 129 10.65 20.11 1.42
CA GLY A 129 11.04 20.37 0.03
C GLY A 129 10.47 19.37 -0.98
N GLY A 130 10.23 18.13 -0.56
CA GLY A 130 9.59 17.12 -1.40
C GLY A 130 8.08 17.32 -1.56
N ARG A 131 7.41 17.98 -0.61
CA ARG A 131 5.94 18.14 -0.58
C ARG A 131 5.46 19.56 -0.89
N LEU A 132 6.26 20.56 -0.61
CA LEU A 132 5.89 21.96 -0.70
C LEU A 132 6.90 22.73 -1.54
N ARG A 133 6.37 23.64 -2.37
CA ARG A 133 7.15 24.74 -2.92
C ARG A 133 6.67 26.01 -2.24
N VAL A 134 7.56 26.63 -1.46
CA VAL A 134 7.29 27.91 -0.80
C VAL A 134 7.90 29.02 -1.63
N ILE A 135 7.09 30.02 -1.96
CA ILE A 135 7.54 31.25 -2.63
C ILE A 135 7.27 32.38 -1.64
N ASP A 136 8.30 33.16 -1.33
CA ASP A 136 8.16 34.45 -0.66
C ASP A 136 8.06 35.54 -1.73
N PRO A 137 6.88 36.13 -1.97
CA PRO A 137 6.72 37.13 -3.02
C PRO A 137 7.46 38.44 -2.74
N ALA A 138 7.88 38.73 -1.50
CA ALA A 138 8.72 39.89 -1.21
C ALA A 138 10.17 39.68 -1.68
N MET A 139 10.62 38.42 -1.75
CA MET A 139 11.99 38.06 -2.14
C MET A 139 12.09 37.55 -3.59
N ASN A 140 11.09 36.80 -4.06
CA ASN A 140 11.04 36.23 -5.40
C ASN A 140 9.59 36.19 -5.92
N PRO A 141 9.02 37.35 -6.28
CA PRO A 141 7.64 37.45 -6.74
C PRO A 141 7.42 36.62 -8.01
N PRO A 142 6.26 35.93 -8.14
CA PRO A 142 5.81 35.40 -9.42
C PRO A 142 5.77 36.48 -10.50
N LYS A 143 5.87 36.08 -11.78
CA LYS A 143 5.96 36.99 -12.94
C LYS A 143 4.89 38.09 -12.97
N PHE A 144 3.69 37.80 -12.50
CA PHE A 144 2.55 38.73 -12.51
C PHE A 144 2.13 39.15 -11.10
N TRP A 145 3.05 39.10 -10.13
CA TRP A 145 2.76 39.54 -8.78
C TRP A 145 2.55 41.07 -8.76
N PRO A 146 1.44 41.57 -8.18
CA PRO A 146 1.18 43.00 -8.13
C PRO A 146 2.22 43.69 -7.25
N THR A 147 2.96 44.63 -7.82
CA THR A 147 3.77 45.59 -7.05
C THR A 147 2.82 46.61 -6.44
N ALA A 148 2.94 46.87 -5.14
CA ALA A 148 2.23 47.98 -4.51
C ALA A 148 2.58 49.29 -5.26
N SER A 149 1.56 50.00 -5.73
CA SER A 149 1.65 51.32 -6.36
C SER A 149 2.08 52.40 -5.38
#